data_AF-A0A3E0AGQ6-F1
#
_entry.id   AF-A0A3E0AGQ6-F1
#
_cell.length_a   1.000
_cell.length_b   1.000
_cell.length_c   1.000
_cell.angle_alpha   90.00
_cell.angle_beta   90.00
_cell.angle_gamma   90.00
#
_symmetry.space_group_name_H-M   'P 1'
#
loop_
_entity.id
_entity.type
_entity.pdbx_description
1 polymer ?
#
loop_
_entity_poly.entity_id
_entity_poly.type
_entity_poly.pdbx_seq_one_letter_code
_entity_poly.pdbx_strand_id
1 'polypeptide(L)'
;MIISFDMIFFDYIKTIINLLKPSMKGVKYMSTIPRNQIRVGQRVRIVLKADQRTGKLTEGIVKDLLTKSSTHPHGIKVRLENGQVGRVQELVDETNN
;
A
#
# COMPACT_ATOMS: atom_id res chain seq x y z
N MET A 1 -8.35 22.75 45.22
CA MET A 1 -7.85 21.37 45.40
C MET A 1 -8.37 20.56 44.23
N ILE A 2 -7.69 20.66 43.09
CA ILE A 2 -8.17 20.10 41.82
C ILE A 2 -7.78 18.63 41.82
N ILE A 3 -8.82 17.80 41.77
CA ILE A 3 -8.88 16.33 41.66
C ILE A 3 -7.60 15.75 41.05
N SER A 4 -6.82 15.03 41.87
CA SER A 4 -5.74 14.15 41.41
C SER A 4 -6.39 13.04 40.59
N PHE A 5 -6.42 13.24 39.27
CA PHE A 5 -6.98 12.31 38.30
C PHE A 5 -6.03 11.11 38.23
N ASP A 6 -6.33 10.08 39.03
CA ASP A 6 -5.54 8.86 39.15
C ASP A 6 -5.08 8.32 37.78
N MET A 7 -3.78 8.03 37.66
CA MET A 7 -3.18 7.53 36.41
C MET A 7 -3.89 6.28 35.86
N ILE A 8 -4.51 5.51 36.75
CA ILE A 8 -5.27 4.30 36.44
C ILE A 8 -6.48 4.59 35.52
N PHE A 9 -7.14 5.74 35.69
CA PHE A 9 -8.27 6.12 34.84
C PHE A 9 -7.80 6.55 33.45
N PHE A 10 -6.67 7.26 33.36
CA PHE A 10 -6.09 7.67 32.08
C PHE A 10 -5.59 6.46 31.26
N ASP A 11 -5.06 5.43 31.93
CA ASP A 11 -4.64 4.18 31.30
C ASP A 11 -5.82 3.31 30.86
N TYR A 12 -6.93 3.31 31.63
CA TYR A 12 -8.18 2.66 31.21
C TYR A 12 -8.79 3.32 29.96
N ILE A 13 -8.82 4.66 29.93
CA ILE A 13 -9.28 5.43 28.77
C ILE A 13 -8.36 5.22 27.56
N LYS A 14 -7.03 5.20 27.75
CA LYS A 14 -6.07 4.86 26.67
C LYS A 14 -6.29 3.45 26.11
N THR A 15 -6.60 2.48 26.97
CA THR A 15 -6.85 1.09 26.57
C THR A 15 -8.12 0.98 25.72
N ILE A 16 -9.22 1.63 26.13
CA ILE A 16 -10.47 1.66 25.36
C ILE A 16 -10.29 2.42 24.03
N ILE A 17 -9.55 3.53 24.00
CA ILE A 17 -9.26 4.28 22.77
C ILE A 17 -8.42 3.46 21.79
N ASN A 18 -7.45 2.66 22.27
CA ASN A 18 -6.68 1.76 21.40
C ASN A 18 -7.53 0.59 20.84
N LEU A 19 -8.54 0.14 21.58
CA LEU A 19 -9.46 -0.92 21.16
C LEU A 19 -10.48 -0.46 20.11
N LEU A 20 -10.79 0.84 20.09
CA LEU A 20 -11.72 1.49 19.16
C LEU A 20 -11.03 2.15 17.96
N LYS A 21 -9.74 1.87 17.70
CA LYS A 21 -9.15 2.20 16.40
C LYS A 21 -9.69 1.21 15.36
N PRO A 22 -10.59 1.59 14.45
CA PRO A 22 -10.78 0.80 13.25
C PRO A 22 -9.42 0.75 12.56
N SER A 23 -8.90 -0.47 12.46
CA SER A 23 -7.75 -0.85 11.66
C SER A 23 -8.02 -0.45 10.20
N MET A 24 -7.82 0.83 9.86
CA MET A 24 -7.57 1.25 8.48
C MET A 24 -6.15 0.79 8.11
N LYS A 25 -5.90 -0.52 8.21
CA LYS A 25 -4.70 -1.17 7.73
C LYS A 25 -4.84 -1.27 6.21
N GLY A 26 -3.96 -0.58 5.49
CA GLY A 26 -3.35 -1.20 4.32
C GLY A 26 -3.75 -0.73 2.92
N VAL A 27 -4.35 0.44 2.73
CA VAL A 27 -4.43 1.03 1.37
C VAL A 27 -3.83 2.42 1.38
N LYS A 28 -2.51 2.48 1.15
CA LYS A 28 -1.81 3.76 0.98
C LYS A 28 -1.95 4.21 -0.46
N TYR A 29 -2.91 5.09 -0.73
CA TYR A 29 -3.03 5.77 -2.02
C TYR A 29 -1.82 6.69 -2.21
N MET A 30 -0.87 6.31 -3.07
CA MET A 30 0.28 7.12 -3.44
C MET A 30 0.21 7.49 -4.91
N SER A 31 0.19 8.80 -5.19
CA SER A 31 0.17 9.36 -6.55
C SER A 31 1.43 9.04 -7.36
N THR A 32 2.54 8.70 -6.71
CA THR A 32 3.79 8.28 -7.37
C THR A 32 4.54 7.31 -6.47
N ILE A 33 4.65 6.05 -6.90
CA ILE A 33 5.38 5.00 -6.17
C ILE A 33 6.85 5.04 -6.59
N PRO A 34 7.79 5.26 -5.65
CA PRO A 34 9.21 5.23 -5.95
C PRO A 34 9.69 3.80 -6.23
N ARG A 35 10.67 3.66 -7.14
CA ARG A 35 11.22 2.35 -7.53
C ARG A 35 11.77 1.52 -6.37
N ASN A 36 12.26 2.18 -5.32
CA ASN A 36 12.77 1.54 -4.10
C ASN A 36 11.72 0.66 -3.40
N GLN A 37 10.44 1.04 -3.45
CA GLN A 37 9.39 0.30 -2.74
C GLN A 37 8.94 -0.97 -3.49
N ILE A 38 9.29 -1.12 -4.76
CA ILE A 38 8.87 -2.27 -5.56
C ILE A 38 10.01 -3.28 -5.66
N ARG A 39 9.76 -4.51 -5.22
CA ARG A 39 10.72 -5.62 -5.33
C ARG A 39 10.17 -6.68 -6.27
N VAL A 40 11.06 -7.43 -6.89
CA VAL A 40 10.68 -8.67 -7.59
C VAL A 40 10.10 -9.62 -6.54
N GLY A 41 8.99 -10.27 -6.84
CA GLY A 41 8.23 -11.10 -5.89
C GLY A 41 7.20 -10.33 -5.04
N GLN A 42 7.15 -8.99 -5.13
CA GLN A 42 6.14 -8.21 -4.41
C GLN A 42 4.76 -8.35 -5.06
N ARG A 43 3.70 -8.44 -4.23
CA ARG A 43 2.31 -8.32 -4.68
C ARG A 43 1.97 -6.86 -4.99
N VAL A 44 1.48 -6.64 -6.20
CA VAL A 44 1.16 -5.30 -6.69
C VAL A 44 -0.15 -5.33 -7.47
N ARG A 45 -0.81 -4.17 -7.56
CA ARG A 45 -1.89 -3.96 -8.50
C ARG A 45 -1.41 -3.12 -9.68
N ILE A 46 -1.58 -3.65 -10.88
CA ILE A 46 -1.22 -2.99 -12.12
C ILE A 46 -2.44 -2.64 -12.94
N VAL A 47 -2.35 -1.54 -13.68
CA VAL A 47 -3.24 -1.28 -14.81
C VAL A 47 -2.57 -1.75 -16.09
N LEU A 48 -3.29 -2.60 -16.83
CA LEU A 48 -2.86 -3.06 -18.15
C LEU A 48 -3.17 -2.00 -19.20
N LYS A 49 -2.47 -2.03 -20.34
CA LYS A 49 -2.75 -1.09 -21.44
C LYS A 49 -4.22 -1.18 -21.91
N ALA A 50 -4.78 -2.39 -21.94
CA ALA A 50 -6.17 -2.64 -22.30
C ALA A 50 -7.15 -1.97 -21.30
N ASP A 51 -6.79 -1.94 -20.03
CA ASP A 51 -7.62 -1.43 -18.94
C ASP A 51 -7.37 0.04 -18.60
N GLN A 52 -6.51 0.75 -19.35
CA GLN A 52 -6.24 2.18 -19.09
C GLN A 52 -7.50 3.07 -19.21
N ARG A 53 -8.48 2.67 -20.04
CA ARG A 53 -9.75 3.39 -20.20
C ARG A 53 -10.77 3.06 -19.10
N THR A 54 -10.72 1.85 -18.57
CA THR A 54 -11.68 1.34 -17.57
C THR A 54 -11.18 1.52 -16.15
N GLY A 55 -9.87 1.71 -15.96
CA GLY A 55 -9.25 1.81 -14.65
C GLY A 55 -9.20 0.48 -13.90
N LYS A 56 -9.44 -0.66 -14.57
CA LYS A 56 -9.44 -1.97 -13.92
C LYS A 56 -8.02 -2.30 -13.44
N LEU A 57 -7.92 -2.59 -12.15
CA LEU A 57 -6.68 -3.03 -11.52
C LEU A 57 -6.61 -4.55 -11.55
N THR A 58 -5.46 -5.07 -11.99
CA THR A 58 -5.14 -6.49 -11.97
C THR A 58 -4.08 -6.74 -10.91
N GLU A 59 -4.38 -7.62 -9.98
CA GLU A 59 -3.42 -8.04 -8.97
C GLU A 59 -2.44 -9.09 -9.54
N GLY A 60 -1.20 -9.04 -9.08
CA GLY A 60 -0.22 -10.05 -9.45
C GLY A 60 1.13 -9.87 -8.77
N ILE A 61 2.02 -10.82 -9.03
CA ILE A 61 3.39 -10.84 -8.52
C ILE A 61 4.33 -10.25 -9.57
N VAL A 62 5.20 -9.33 -9.15
CA VAL A 62 6.20 -8.72 -10.02
C VAL A 62 7.29 -9.72 -10.36
N LYS A 63 7.47 -9.99 -11.66
CA LYS A 63 8.59 -10.78 -12.20
C LYS A 63 9.78 -9.90 -12.53
N ASP A 64 9.58 -8.89 -13.37
CA ASP A 64 10.65 -7.99 -13.81
C ASP A 64 10.23 -6.53 -13.68
N LEU A 65 11.18 -5.66 -13.37
CA LEU A 65 10.98 -4.21 -13.42
C LEU A 65 11.64 -3.66 -14.69
N LEU A 66 10.81 -3.14 -15.60
CA LEU A 66 11.24 -2.72 -16.93
C LEU A 66 11.67 -1.25 -16.98
N THR A 67 11.57 -0.54 -15.86
CA THR A 67 11.89 0.88 -15.77
C THR A 67 13.16 1.10 -14.97
N LYS A 68 14.10 1.88 -15.55
CA LYS A 68 15.41 2.17 -14.96
C LYS A 68 15.41 3.39 -14.03
N SER A 69 14.62 4.43 -14.31
CA SER A 69 14.63 5.65 -13.47
C SER A 69 13.92 5.42 -12.13
N SER A 70 14.25 6.25 -11.14
CA SER A 70 13.70 6.17 -9.78
C SER A 70 12.29 6.74 -9.64
N THR A 71 11.99 7.82 -10.37
CA THR A 71 10.75 8.59 -10.27
C THR A 71 9.98 8.54 -11.58
N HIS A 72 8.71 8.10 -11.52
CA HIS A 72 7.81 8.03 -12.68
C HIS A 72 6.44 8.59 -12.32
N PRO A 73 5.98 9.69 -12.95
CA PRO A 73 4.70 10.33 -12.61
C PRO A 73 3.48 9.45 -12.89
N HIS A 74 3.61 8.46 -13.78
CA HIS A 74 2.53 7.53 -14.15
C HIS A 74 2.74 6.12 -13.59
N GLY A 75 3.65 5.96 -12.61
CA GLY A 75 4.00 4.68 -12.02
C GLY A 75 5.04 3.88 -12.83
N ILE A 76 5.47 2.78 -12.23
CA ILE A 76 6.59 1.96 -12.71
C ILE A 76 6.08 0.89 -13.66
N LYS A 77 6.80 0.68 -14.78
CA LYS A 77 6.50 -0.41 -15.70
C LYS A 77 7.05 -1.71 -15.14
N VAL A 78 6.16 -2.67 -14.91
CA VAL A 78 6.53 -4.01 -14.44
C VAL A 78 5.95 -5.08 -15.35
N ARG A 79 6.63 -6.23 -15.36
CA ARG A 79 6.12 -7.48 -15.91
C ARG A 79 5.70 -8.36 -14.75
N LEU A 80 4.50 -8.91 -14.82
CA LEU A 80 4.03 -9.91 -13.87
C LEU A 80 4.51 -11.32 -14.23
N GLU A 81 4.40 -12.26 -13.30
CA GLU A 81 4.74 -13.67 -13.53
C GLU A 81 3.91 -14.32 -14.65
N ASN A 82 2.67 -13.89 -14.82
CA ASN A 82 1.78 -14.32 -15.91
C ASN A 82 2.16 -13.74 -17.29
N GLY A 83 3.26 -12.99 -17.39
CA GLY A 83 3.75 -12.39 -18.63
C GLY A 83 3.09 -11.05 -19.00
N GLN A 84 2.08 -10.61 -18.25
CA GLN A 84 1.40 -9.34 -18.51
C GLN A 84 2.28 -8.15 -18.12
N VAL A 85 2.13 -7.05 -18.86
CA VAL A 85 2.93 -5.84 -18.66
C VAL A 85 2.01 -4.65 -18.41
N GLY A 86 2.26 -3.93 -17.32
CA GLY A 86 1.42 -2.81 -16.91
C GLY A 86 2.18 -1.73 -16.14
N ARG A 87 1.41 -0.74 -15.66
CA ARG A 87 1.87 0.31 -14.75
C ARG A 87 1.39 -0.02 -13.35
N VAL A 88 2.29 -0.01 -12.36
CA VAL A 88 1.92 -0.20 -10.95
C VAL A 88 1.16 1.03 -10.47
N GLN A 89 -0.02 0.79 -9.90
CA GLN A 89 -0.86 1.82 -9.27
C GLN A 89 -0.87 1.66 -7.75
N GLU A 90 -0.88 0.42 -7.24
CA GLU A 90 -0.97 0.16 -5.81
C GLU A 90 0.01 -0.96 -5.40
N LEU A 91 0.56 -0.83 -4.20
CA LEU A 91 1.30 -1.88 -3.52
C LEU A 91 0.35 -2.57 -2.54
N VAL A 92 0.31 -3.90 -2.58
CA VAL A 92 -0.43 -4.68 -1.61
C VAL A 92 0.56 -5.08 -0.53
N ASP A 93 0.61 -4.28 0.55
CA ASP A 93 1.41 -4.61 1.72
C ASP A 93 0.55 -5.40 2.69
N GLU A 94 0.85 -6.69 2.83
CA GLU A 94 0.25 -7.57 3.84
C GLU A 94 0.90 -7.30 5.19
N THR A 95 0.57 -6.18 5.83
CA THR A 95 0.95 -5.97 7.22
C THR A 95 0.02 -6.78 8.12
N ASN A 96 0.28 -8.09 8.22
CA ASN A 96 -0.20 -8.94 9.29
C ASN A 96 0.82 -8.91 10.44
N ASN A 97 0.60 -8.00 11.38
CA ASN A 97 0.90 -8.19 12.79
C ASN A 97 -0.15 -7.43 13.60
#